data_AF-A0A497AX11-F1
#
_entry.id   AF-A0A497AX11-F1
#
_cell.length_a   1.000
_cell.length_b   1.000
_cell.length_c   1.000
_cell.angle_alpha   90.00
_cell.angle_beta   90.00
_cell.angle_gamma   90.00
#
_symmetry.space_group_name_H-M   'P 1'
#
loop_
_entity.id
_entity.type
_entity.pdbx_description
1 polymer ?
#
loop_
_entity_poly.entity_id
_entity_poly.type
_entity_poly.pdbx_seq_one_letter_code
_entity_poly.pdbx_strand_id
1 'polypeptide(L)'
;MFVLVMGAKGGVGTTSVALHLARRAARGIGLDLTADGQLAARLSRPTWTLSDAALRSAQQQRMVDQVVKQSVSLLWTPVCALPNISVAAWDFVRAVAARATVVADGGIEPLEEAARLADVTVIVSAESDVARYHAQRLGRRFPNAQVLELDLSQSRNETRDAARELAARLFE
;
A
#
# COMPACT_ATOMS: atom_id res chain seq x y z
N MET A 1 0.21 12.02 -1.53
CA MET A 1 -0.14 11.27 -0.31
C MET A 1 0.27 9.81 -0.45
N PHE A 2 0.86 9.24 0.60
CA PHE A 2 1.20 7.83 0.72
C PHE A 2 0.40 7.18 1.86
N VAL A 3 -0.41 6.18 1.51
CA VAL A 3 -1.21 5.38 2.45
C VAL A 3 -0.56 4.01 2.58
N LEU A 4 -0.11 3.65 3.77
CA LEU A 4 0.42 2.33 4.09
C LEU A 4 -0.66 1.47 4.74
N VAL A 5 -1.01 0.34 4.12
CA VAL A 5 -1.96 -0.64 4.67
C VAL A 5 -1.20 -1.85 5.18
N MET A 6 -1.43 -2.25 6.42
CA MET A 6 -0.74 -3.37 7.07
C MET A 6 -1.74 -4.31 7.73
N GLY A 7 -1.46 -5.60 7.71
CA GLY A 7 -2.25 -6.60 8.42
C GLY A 7 -1.71 -6.90 9.80
N ALA A 8 -2.59 -7.02 10.79
CA ALA A 8 -2.22 -7.54 12.10
C ALA A 8 -1.80 -9.02 12.05
N LYS A 9 -2.31 -9.78 11.07
CA LYS A 9 -1.86 -11.16 10.79
C LYS A 9 -2.14 -11.51 9.33
N GLY A 10 -1.69 -12.69 8.89
CA GLY A 10 -2.03 -13.22 7.57
C GLY A 10 -3.53 -13.47 7.43
N GLY A 11 -4.09 -13.17 6.26
CA GLY A 11 -5.49 -13.47 5.96
C GLY A 11 -6.53 -12.49 6.52
N VAL A 12 -6.13 -11.36 7.11
CA VAL A 12 -7.08 -10.32 7.60
C VAL A 12 -7.64 -9.41 6.51
N GLY A 13 -7.25 -9.60 5.25
CA GLY A 13 -7.79 -8.81 4.14
C GLY A 13 -7.02 -7.53 3.80
N THR A 14 -5.77 -7.38 4.25
CA THR A 14 -4.88 -6.25 3.93
C THR A 14 -4.89 -5.87 2.45
N THR A 15 -4.64 -6.82 1.56
CA THR A 15 -4.66 -6.62 0.10
C THR A 15 -6.02 -6.20 -0.41
N SER A 16 -7.12 -6.70 0.17
CA SER A 16 -8.47 -6.31 -0.22
C SER A 16 -8.76 -4.86 0.17
N VAL A 17 -8.33 -4.43 1.35
CA VAL A 17 -8.45 -3.03 1.79
C VAL A 17 -7.60 -2.13 0.90
N ALA A 18 -6.32 -2.47 0.67
CA ALA A 18 -5.42 -1.72 -0.22
C ALA A 18 -5.99 -1.60 -1.64
N LEU A 19 -6.55 -2.68 -2.18
CA LEU A 19 -7.22 -2.69 -3.49
C LEU A 19 -8.39 -1.69 -3.55
N HIS A 20 -9.25 -1.69 -2.54
CA HIS A 20 -10.42 -0.81 -2.52
C HIS A 20 -10.03 0.65 -2.34
N LEU A 21 -9.06 0.95 -1.47
CA LEU A 21 -8.50 2.30 -1.31
C LEU A 21 -7.86 2.78 -2.62
N ALA A 22 -7.02 1.97 -3.26
CA ALA A 22 -6.36 2.32 -4.52
C ALA A 22 -7.36 2.61 -5.66
N ARG A 23 -8.48 1.88 -5.70
CA ARG A 23 -9.55 2.10 -6.70
C ARG A 23 -10.39 3.35 -6.43
N ARG A 24 -10.48 3.79 -5.17
CA ARG A 24 -11.29 4.96 -4.78
C ARG A 24 -10.51 6.26 -4.83
N ALA A 25 -9.21 6.22 -4.58
CA ALA A 25 -8.38 7.41 -4.70
C ALA A 25 -8.39 7.94 -6.15
N ALA A 26 -8.53 9.26 -6.31
CA ALA A 26 -8.36 9.91 -7.59
C ALA A 26 -6.94 9.66 -8.12
N ARG A 27 -6.82 8.93 -9.24
CA ARG A 27 -5.54 8.46 -9.80
C ARG A 27 -4.72 7.60 -8.82
N GLY A 28 -5.40 6.74 -8.04
CA GLY A 28 -4.74 5.89 -7.05
C GLY A 28 -3.70 4.94 -7.67
N ILE A 29 -2.46 5.05 -7.21
CA ILE A 29 -1.35 4.15 -7.54
C ILE A 29 -1.27 3.08 -6.46
N GLY A 30 -1.13 1.83 -6.87
CA GLY A 30 -1.06 0.67 -6.00
C GLY A 30 0.39 0.27 -5.93
N LEU A 31 0.94 0.22 -4.74
CA LEU A 31 2.31 -0.22 -4.50
C LEU A 31 2.24 -1.55 -3.75
N ASP A 32 2.58 -2.62 -4.44
CA ASP A 32 2.63 -3.94 -3.86
C ASP A 32 4.01 -4.12 -3.21
N LEU A 33 4.10 -4.02 -1.88
CA LEU A 33 5.34 -4.27 -1.15
C LEU A 33 5.52 -5.76 -0.83
N THR A 34 4.47 -6.56 -1.04
CA THR A 34 4.52 -8.00 -0.90
C THR A 34 5.09 -8.62 -2.17
N ALA A 35 6.06 -9.52 -2.01
CA ALA A 35 6.71 -10.15 -3.17
C ALA A 35 5.77 -11.12 -3.94
N ASP A 36 4.52 -11.30 -3.50
CA ASP A 36 3.54 -12.17 -4.12
C ASP A 36 2.75 -11.51 -5.27
N GLY A 37 2.81 -10.18 -5.40
CA GLY A 37 2.16 -9.43 -6.48
C GLY A 37 0.63 -9.44 -6.45
N GLN A 38 0.00 -9.80 -5.33
CA GLN A 38 -1.44 -9.96 -5.23
C GLN A 38 -2.22 -8.66 -5.42
N LEU A 39 -1.75 -7.53 -4.88
CA LEU A 39 -2.39 -6.24 -5.09
C LEU A 39 -2.32 -5.85 -6.57
N ALA A 40 -1.14 -5.98 -7.16
CA ALA A 40 -0.90 -5.63 -8.56
C ALA A 40 -1.79 -6.45 -9.51
N ALA A 41 -1.87 -7.77 -9.29
CA ALA A 41 -2.71 -8.67 -10.08
C ALA A 41 -4.20 -8.30 -9.97
N ARG A 42 -4.68 -8.02 -8.76
CA ARG A 42 -6.10 -7.70 -8.50
C ARG A 42 -6.54 -6.32 -8.97
N LEU A 43 -5.60 -5.38 -9.11
CA LEU A 43 -5.87 -4.09 -9.73
C LEU A 43 -6.12 -4.19 -11.23
N SER A 44 -5.64 -5.27 -11.88
CA SER A 44 -5.90 -5.59 -13.29
C SER A 44 -5.56 -4.45 -14.25
N ARG A 45 -4.39 -3.87 -14.06
CA ARG A 45 -3.86 -2.74 -14.84
C ARG A 45 -2.35 -2.92 -15.08
N PRO A 46 -1.72 -2.11 -15.96
CA PRO A 46 -0.28 -2.19 -16.18
C PRO A 46 0.48 -2.15 -14.85
N THR A 47 1.44 -3.04 -14.71
CA THR A 47 2.28 -3.14 -13.51
C THR A 47 3.74 -3.08 -13.91
N TRP A 48 4.52 -2.24 -13.23
CA TRP A 48 5.96 -2.15 -13.39
C TRP A 48 6.66 -2.57 -12.12
N THR A 49 7.82 -3.21 -12.26
CA THR A 49 8.70 -3.38 -11.11
C THR A 49 9.25 -2.02 -10.71
N LEU A 50 9.34 -1.78 -9.40
CA LEU A 50 9.85 -0.51 -8.89
C LEU A 50 11.34 -0.34 -9.24
N SER A 51 12.10 -1.44 -9.30
CA SER A 51 13.50 -1.44 -9.75
C SER A 51 13.65 -0.91 -11.18
N ASP A 52 12.80 -1.35 -12.11
CA ASP A 52 12.88 -0.88 -13.51
C ASP A 52 12.51 0.61 -13.64
N ALA A 53 11.55 1.06 -12.84
CA ALA A 53 11.15 2.46 -12.80
C ALA A 53 12.25 3.36 -12.19
N ALA A 54 12.90 2.88 -11.12
CA ALA A 54 13.93 3.60 -10.38
C ALA A 54 15.23 3.77 -11.17
N LEU A 55 15.65 2.75 -11.92
CA LEU A 55 16.91 2.76 -12.67
C LEU A 55 16.91 3.71 -13.88
N ARG A 56 15.75 4.27 -14.26
CA ARG A 56 15.60 5.21 -15.38
C ARG A 56 15.71 6.68 -14.94
N SER A 57 16.74 7.01 -14.16
CA SER A 57 16.94 8.34 -13.54
C SER A 57 16.90 9.52 -14.52
N ALA A 58 17.53 9.39 -15.70
CA ALA A 58 17.52 10.42 -16.74
C ALA A 58 16.13 10.70 -17.35
N GLN A 59 15.16 9.81 -17.10
CA GLN A 59 13.77 9.93 -17.57
C GLN A 59 12.78 9.92 -16.41
N GLN A 60 13.24 10.11 -15.18
CA GLN A 60 12.45 9.89 -13.97
C GLN A 60 11.13 10.68 -13.99
N GLN A 61 11.17 11.96 -14.38
CA GLN A 61 9.95 12.76 -14.48
C GLN A 61 8.94 12.19 -15.49
N ARG A 62 9.40 11.77 -16.68
CA ARG A 62 8.55 11.14 -17.69
C ARG A 62 7.97 9.82 -17.22
N MET A 63 8.74 9.03 -16.47
CA MET A 63 8.28 7.78 -15.87
C MET A 63 7.21 8.05 -14.80
N VAL A 64 7.42 9.05 -13.93
CA VAL A 64 6.42 9.49 -12.95
C VAL A 64 5.14 9.96 -13.66
N ASP A 65 5.26 10.77 -14.72
CA ASP A 65 4.13 11.20 -15.53
C ASP A 65 3.33 10.02 -16.08
N GLN A 66 4.02 9.01 -16.61
CA GLN A 66 3.39 7.82 -17.16
C GLN A 66 2.68 7.01 -16.08
N VAL A 67 3.33 6.78 -14.94
CA VAL A 67 2.73 6.07 -13.79
C VAL A 67 1.43 6.75 -13.38
N VAL A 68 1.47 8.07 -13.20
CA VAL A 68 0.28 8.84 -12.78
C VAL A 68 -0.79 8.85 -13.86
N LYS A 69 -0.43 9.12 -15.11
CA LYS A 69 -1.37 9.23 -16.23
C LYS A 69 -2.10 7.92 -16.51
N GLN A 70 -1.38 6.80 -16.46
CA GLN A 70 -1.92 5.47 -16.78
C GLN A 70 -2.34 4.69 -15.53
N SER A 71 -2.17 5.29 -14.34
CA SER A 71 -2.38 4.62 -13.07
C SER A 71 -1.64 3.28 -12.99
N VAL A 72 -0.37 3.23 -13.40
CA VAL A 72 0.45 2.01 -13.40
C VAL A 72 0.64 1.54 -11.95
N SER A 73 0.39 0.27 -11.67
CA SER A 73 0.76 -0.34 -10.36
C SER A 73 2.27 -0.51 -10.27
N LEU A 74 2.82 -0.35 -9.07
CA LEU A 74 4.21 -0.57 -8.79
C LEU A 74 4.37 -1.84 -7.96
N LEU A 75 5.35 -2.66 -8.29
CA LEU A 75 5.68 -3.89 -7.58
C LEU A 75 7.08 -3.77 -6.99
N TRP A 76 7.18 -3.85 -5.66
CA TRP A 76 8.45 -4.04 -4.99
C TRP A 76 8.97 -5.45 -5.25
N THR A 77 10.25 -5.57 -5.56
CA THR A 77 10.93 -6.86 -5.74
C THR A 77 12.17 -6.89 -4.85
N PRO A 78 12.74 -8.07 -4.55
CA PRO A 78 13.97 -8.17 -3.76
C PRO A 78 15.14 -7.35 -4.33
N VAL A 79 15.17 -7.11 -5.64
CA VAL A 79 16.16 -6.25 -6.30
C VAL A 79 16.11 -4.81 -5.78
N CYS A 80 14.95 -4.34 -5.35
CA CYS A 80 14.80 -3.00 -4.78
C CYS A 80 15.49 -2.86 -3.42
N ALA A 81 15.81 -3.95 -2.71
CA ALA A 81 16.53 -3.92 -1.45
C ALA A 81 18.06 -3.78 -1.63
N LEU A 82 18.58 -3.85 -2.87
CA LEU A 82 20.00 -3.65 -3.13
C LEU A 82 20.40 -2.20 -2.79
N PRO A 83 21.56 -1.96 -2.13
CA PRO A 83 21.95 -0.63 -1.65
C PRO A 83 21.96 0.45 -2.74
N ASN A 84 22.33 0.10 -3.97
CA ASN A 84 22.39 1.00 -5.11
C ASN A 84 21.02 1.27 -5.77
N ILE A 85 19.97 0.53 -5.39
CA ILE A 85 18.63 0.64 -5.99
C ILE A 85 17.62 1.18 -4.98
N SER A 86 17.73 0.81 -3.70
CA SER A 86 16.76 1.15 -2.67
C SER A 86 16.48 2.66 -2.58
N VAL A 87 17.52 3.49 -2.57
CA VAL A 87 17.36 4.96 -2.51
C VAL A 87 16.58 5.47 -3.72
N ALA A 88 16.99 5.09 -4.93
CA ALA A 88 16.31 5.50 -6.16
C ALA A 88 14.86 5.00 -6.24
N ALA A 89 14.59 3.80 -5.73
CA ALA A 89 13.25 3.22 -5.67
C ALA A 89 12.32 4.05 -4.78
N TRP A 90 12.76 4.38 -3.57
CA TRP A 90 11.96 5.19 -2.65
C TRP A 90 11.84 6.65 -3.06
N ASP A 91 12.87 7.22 -3.71
CA ASP A 91 12.78 8.56 -4.31
C ASP A 91 11.76 8.59 -5.45
N PHE A 92 11.70 7.53 -6.27
CA PHE A 92 10.67 7.37 -7.29
C PHE A 92 9.26 7.30 -6.66
N VAL A 93 9.07 6.47 -5.63
CA VAL A 93 7.79 6.38 -4.91
C VAL A 93 7.39 7.73 -4.34
N ARG A 94 8.32 8.47 -3.74
CA ARG A 94 8.09 9.82 -3.19
C ARG A 94 7.65 10.79 -4.29
N ALA A 95 8.30 10.76 -5.46
CA ALA A 95 7.93 11.60 -6.60
C ALA A 95 6.54 11.28 -7.16
N VAL A 96 6.15 10.00 -7.18
CA VAL A 96 4.77 9.58 -7.54
C VAL A 96 3.78 10.04 -6.47
N ALA A 97 4.07 9.82 -5.20
CA ALA A 97 3.22 10.22 -4.07
C ALA A 97 3.02 11.73 -3.97
N ALA A 98 3.95 12.54 -4.48
CA ALA A 98 3.79 13.99 -4.57
C ALA A 98 2.70 14.43 -5.58
N ARG A 99 2.28 13.54 -6.49
CA ARG A 99 1.40 13.86 -7.63
C ARG A 99 0.13 13.03 -7.72
N ALA A 100 0.09 11.92 -7.01
CA ALA A 100 -1.05 11.02 -6.92
C ALA A 100 -1.06 10.33 -5.54
N THR A 101 -2.19 9.74 -5.18
CA THR A 101 -2.26 8.90 -3.98
C THR A 101 -1.61 7.56 -4.25
N VAL A 102 -0.57 7.22 -3.50
CA VAL A 102 0.02 5.87 -3.49
C VAL A 102 -0.58 5.10 -2.32
N VAL A 103 -1.17 3.93 -2.59
CA VAL A 103 -1.69 3.00 -1.60
C VAL A 103 -0.81 1.76 -1.62
N ALA A 104 -0.07 1.54 -0.53
CA ALA A 104 0.86 0.44 -0.39
C ALA A 104 0.23 -0.73 0.39
N ASP A 105 0.28 -1.94 -0.17
CA ASP A 105 0.07 -3.17 0.60
C ASP A 105 1.40 -3.55 1.26
N GLY A 106 1.50 -3.33 2.57
CA GLY A 106 2.69 -3.58 3.37
C GLY A 106 2.75 -4.97 4.00
N GLY A 107 1.76 -5.83 3.78
CA GLY A 107 1.70 -7.14 4.44
C GLY A 107 1.63 -7.02 5.96
N ILE A 108 2.26 -7.96 6.68
CA ILE A 108 2.27 -8.00 8.16
C ILE A 108 3.44 -7.18 8.73
N GLU A 109 4.57 -7.20 8.04
CA GLU A 109 5.80 -6.55 8.44
C GLU A 109 6.20 -5.51 7.38
N PRO A 110 5.85 -4.23 7.57
CA PRO A 110 6.15 -3.21 6.59
C PRO A 110 7.66 -2.96 6.51
N LEU A 111 8.15 -2.70 5.29
CA LEU A 111 9.48 -2.15 5.07
C LEU A 111 9.61 -0.80 5.81
N GLU A 112 10.75 -0.55 6.44
CA GLU A 112 10.93 0.65 7.26
C GLU A 112 10.82 1.94 6.44
N GLU A 113 11.28 1.92 5.20
CA GLU A 113 11.17 3.06 4.28
C GLU A 113 9.71 3.40 3.98
N ALA A 114 8.86 2.40 3.77
CA ALA A 114 7.43 2.60 3.59
C ALA A 114 6.79 3.20 4.84
N ALA A 115 7.17 2.69 6.02
CA ALA A 115 6.72 3.21 7.31
C ALA A 115 7.15 4.67 7.52
N ARG A 116 8.36 5.05 7.13
CA ARG A 116 8.86 6.44 7.19
C ARG A 116 8.19 7.37 6.17
N LEU A 117 7.73 6.83 5.04
CA LEU A 117 7.08 7.61 3.97
C LEU A 117 5.57 7.78 4.20
N ALA A 118 4.96 6.99 5.09
CA ALA A 118 3.52 6.97 5.27
C ALA A 118 2.97 8.29 5.85
N ASP A 119 2.12 8.96 5.07
CA ASP A 119 1.28 10.06 5.54
C ASP A 119 0.11 9.52 6.37
N VAL A 120 -0.41 8.37 5.94
CA VAL A 120 -1.52 7.65 6.60
C VAL A 120 -1.12 6.20 6.76
N THR A 121 -1.33 5.65 7.96
CA THR A 121 -1.15 4.23 8.23
C THR A 121 -2.50 3.61 8.58
N VAL A 122 -2.81 2.48 7.96
CA VAL A 122 -4.01 1.68 8.20
C VAL A 122 -3.59 0.31 8.70
N ILE A 123 -4.08 -0.09 9.87
CA ILE A 123 -3.88 -1.42 10.44
C ILE A 123 -5.18 -2.20 10.27
N VAL A 124 -5.15 -3.25 9.45
CA VAL A 124 -6.27 -4.16 9.26
C VAL A 124 -6.16 -5.28 10.29
N SER A 125 -7.20 -5.43 11.11
CA SER A 125 -7.32 -6.44 12.14
C SER A 125 -8.57 -7.29 11.92
N ALA A 126 -8.73 -8.32 12.75
CA ALA A 126 -9.89 -9.19 12.75
C ALA A 126 -10.27 -9.59 14.18
N GLU A 127 -11.48 -10.10 14.35
CA GLU A 127 -11.97 -10.65 15.62
C GLU A 127 -11.25 -11.95 16.02
N SER A 128 -10.00 -11.83 16.48
CA SER A 128 -9.25 -12.91 17.11
C SER A 128 -8.20 -12.33 18.03
N ASP A 129 -7.93 -12.99 19.16
CA ASP A 129 -6.98 -12.51 20.16
C ASP A 129 -5.58 -12.28 19.58
N VAL A 130 -5.16 -13.15 18.66
CA VAL A 130 -3.89 -13.01 17.94
C VAL A 130 -3.88 -11.72 17.10
N ALA A 131 -4.91 -11.48 16.29
CA ALA A 131 -4.98 -10.26 15.48
C ALA A 131 -5.04 -9.00 16.36
N ARG A 132 -5.83 -9.01 17.45
CA ARG A 132 -5.89 -7.88 18.39
C ARG A 132 -4.55 -7.61 19.07
N TYR A 133 -3.85 -8.65 19.51
CA TYR A 133 -2.50 -8.52 20.09
C TYR A 133 -1.53 -7.88 19.10
N HIS A 134 -1.49 -8.36 17.85
CA HIS A 134 -0.61 -7.80 16.83
C HIS A 134 -1.03 -6.38 16.40
N ALA A 135 -2.33 -6.09 16.33
CA ALA A 135 -2.84 -4.75 16.04
C ALA A 135 -2.43 -3.76 17.14
N GLN A 136 -2.51 -4.15 18.42
CA GLN A 136 -2.03 -3.34 19.54
C GLN A 136 -0.52 -3.10 19.46
N ARG A 137 0.27 -4.13 19.14
CA ARG A 137 1.72 -3.99 18.96
C ARG A 137 2.05 -3.03 17.81
N LEU A 138 1.34 -3.13 16.68
CA LEU A 138 1.48 -2.21 15.56
C LEU A 138 1.03 -0.79 15.94
N GLY A 139 -0.06 -0.63 16.69
CA GLY A 139 -0.54 0.67 17.18
C GLY A 139 0.47 1.38 18.09
N ARG A 140 1.26 0.64 18.88
CA ARG A 140 2.39 1.23 19.63
C ARG A 140 3.50 1.75 18.71
N ARG A 141 3.75 1.08 17.58
CA ARG A 141 4.73 1.52 16.57
C ARG A 141 4.19 2.67 15.71
N PHE A 142 2.88 2.71 15.48
CA PHE A 142 2.19 3.71 14.67
C PHE A 142 1.02 4.33 15.46
N PRO A 143 1.29 5.26 16.41
CA PRO A 143 0.28 5.78 17.33
C PRO A 143 -0.92 6.47 16.66
N ASN A 144 -0.73 6.99 15.44
CA ASN A 144 -1.76 7.68 14.68
C ASN A 144 -2.41 6.78 13.60
N ALA A 145 -2.16 5.47 13.63
CA ALA A 145 -2.72 4.56 12.65
C ALA A 145 -4.23 4.40 12.83
N GLN A 146 -4.95 4.33 11.71
CA GLN A 146 -6.35 3.97 11.70
C GLN A 146 -6.47 2.45 11.78
N VAL A 147 -7.12 1.95 12.82
CA VAL A 147 -7.38 0.52 12.96
C VAL A 147 -8.72 0.19 12.33
N LEU A 148 -8.70 -0.75 11.39
CA LEU A 148 -9.88 -1.31 10.74
C LEU A 148 -10.06 -2.74 11.23
N GLU A 149 -10.93 -2.95 12.22
CA GLU A 149 -11.32 -4.29 12.67
C GLU A 149 -12.39 -4.82 11.71
N LEU A 150 -12.13 -5.99 11.12
CA LEU A 150 -13.04 -6.66 10.19
C LEU A 150 -13.61 -7.92 10.84
N ASP A 151 -14.91 -8.14 10.70
CA ASP A 151 -15.50 -9.44 11.00
C ASP A 151 -15.26 -10.38 9.81
N LEU A 152 -14.31 -11.31 9.97
CA LEU A 152 -13.99 -12.30 8.93
C LEU A 152 -15.01 -13.43 8.85
N SER A 153 -15.91 -13.56 9.84
CA SER A 153 -17.04 -14.49 9.78
C SER A 153 -18.12 -14.00 8.81
N GLN A 154 -18.14 -12.68 8.58
CA GLN A 154 -19.01 -12.04 7.63
C GLN A 154 -18.35 -11.88 6.26
N SER A 155 -19.20 -11.91 5.23
CA SER A 155 -18.84 -12.05 3.81
C SER A 155 -17.82 -11.02 3.31
N ARG A 156 -17.16 -11.30 2.17
CA ARG A 156 -16.30 -10.35 1.40
C ARG A 156 -16.91 -8.95 1.19
N ASN A 157 -18.23 -8.82 1.29
CA ASN A 157 -18.93 -7.54 1.22
C ASN A 157 -18.53 -6.60 2.37
N GLU A 158 -18.30 -7.10 3.58
CA GLU A 158 -17.95 -6.27 4.74
C GLU A 158 -16.57 -5.63 4.58
N THR A 159 -15.56 -6.38 4.17
CA THR A 159 -14.23 -5.82 3.87
C THR A 159 -14.31 -4.70 2.83
N ARG A 160 -15.17 -4.86 1.81
CA ARG A 160 -15.38 -3.84 0.79
C ARG A 160 -16.04 -2.60 1.37
N ASP A 161 -17.08 -2.76 2.17
CA ASP A 161 -17.86 -1.64 2.68
C ASP A 161 -17.08 -0.87 3.75
N ALA A 162 -16.37 -1.56 4.63
CA ALA A 162 -15.41 -0.97 5.57
C ALA A 162 -14.28 -0.21 4.86
N ALA A 163 -13.73 -0.77 3.77
CA ALA A 163 -12.71 -0.07 2.98
C ALA A 163 -13.28 1.13 2.20
N ARG A 164 -14.57 1.11 1.82
CA ARG A 164 -15.24 2.26 1.19
C ARG A 164 -15.46 3.40 2.19
N GLU A 165 -15.91 3.08 3.39
CA GLU A 165 -16.07 4.08 4.45
C GLU A 165 -14.72 4.70 4.82
N LEU A 166 -13.68 3.88 4.94
CA LEU A 166 -12.32 4.36 5.12
C LEU A 166 -11.86 5.25 3.95
N ALA A 167 -12.11 4.84 2.71
CA ALA A 167 -11.75 5.65 1.54
C ALA A 167 -12.43 7.02 1.55
N ALA A 168 -13.72 7.09 1.91
CA ALA A 168 -14.45 8.35 2.01
C ALA A 168 -13.80 9.27 3.04
N ARG A 169 -13.47 8.76 4.24
CA ARG A 169 -12.78 9.56 5.27
C ARG A 169 -11.37 10.01 4.89
N LEU A 170 -10.69 9.28 4.00
CA LEU A 170 -9.31 9.57 3.61
C LEU A 170 -9.19 10.49 2.39
N PHE A 171 -10.16 10.45 1.48
CA PHE A 171 -10.05 11.07 0.15
C PHE A 171 -11.10 12.14 -0.14
N GLU A 172 -12.12 12.29 0.71
CA GLU A 172 -13.18 13.31 0.62
C GLU A 172 -13.07 14.30 1.78
#